data_AF-A0AAJ6CJH8-F1
#
_entry.id   AF-A0AAJ6CJH8-F1
#
_cell.length_a   1.000
_cell.length_b   1.000
_cell.length_c   1.000
_cell.angle_alpha   90.00
_cell.angle_beta   90.00
_cell.angle_gamma   90.00
#
_symmetry.space_group_name_H-M   'P 1'
#
loop_
_entity.id
_entity.type
_entity.pdbx_description
1 polymer ?
#
loop_
_entity_poly.entity_id
_entity_poly.type
_entity_poly.pdbx_seq_one_letter_code
_entity_poly.pdbx_strand_id
1 'polypeptide(L)'
;MSETEMLQEMIPALQQDYINYEHIKAFAKAMETEGDAGHILPTGDQPGSNQPVQRISAASDFAPIHQKLLQADSDRNDKLRSVDRGVPEGFMYYAFRWPLLFMMCWLICTEFLLYVFIRQVVNLFEVTIFWRGTAGKLRNRMRSSQTYGEWKRAALELDKFRDHNAWKEKDASAYYDWRIIQRVVAALRVTREKEDVNALIGVLNLCLKNNFAGIENFSLYSQSFHGTKHLVEQYYQEVERALYYLEKSSLDPQVKRTFYRVAAKNFGRTALCLSGGASFAYYHFGVVKALLDANLLPTIVSGTSAGGLVAALVCTRTNEELKQLLVPELAYRITGCDEPMHTWLWRMYKTGARFDAIRWAAKAMFFTRGSLTFREAYERTGKTLNISVVPFEQHSPAQLLNHINAPDCLIWSAMMASAAVPGILNPVFLMQKLPDGSLHPWSWGNKFRDGSLRVDIPVQQLHTMFNVTYPIVSQVNPHVHLFHYGSKGSPGRPTAFRKGRGWRGGFLLSAAEHIVSGSRLT
;
A
#
# COMPACT_ATOMS: atom_id res chain seq x y z
N MET A 1 -26.22 25.93 -5.89
CA MET A 1 -25.62 25.40 -7.12
C MET A 1 -26.18 24.00 -7.32
N SER A 2 -26.90 23.77 -8.42
CA SER A 2 -27.37 22.43 -8.77
C SER A 2 -26.19 21.53 -9.18
N GLU A 3 -26.29 20.21 -8.99
CA GLU A 3 -25.23 19.24 -9.31
C GLU A 3 -24.78 19.34 -10.78
N THR A 4 -25.71 19.69 -11.66
CA THR A 4 -25.51 19.95 -13.10
C THR A 4 -24.75 21.23 -13.41
N GLU A 5 -24.97 22.32 -12.69
CA GLU A 5 -24.20 23.58 -12.86
C GLU A 5 -22.76 23.41 -12.37
N MET A 6 -22.53 22.62 -11.32
CA MET A 6 -21.18 22.34 -10.80
C MET A 6 -20.37 21.44 -11.73
N LEU A 7 -21.02 20.47 -12.38
CA LEU A 7 -20.39 19.60 -13.39
C LEU A 7 -19.88 20.40 -14.60
N GLN A 8 -20.51 21.53 -14.92
CA GLN A 8 -20.18 22.37 -16.08
C GLN A 8 -18.94 23.24 -15.84
N GLU A 9 -18.59 23.53 -14.58
CA GLU A 9 -17.34 24.19 -14.17
C GLU A 9 -16.17 23.22 -13.91
N MET A 10 -16.41 21.90 -13.96
CA MET A 10 -15.35 20.92 -13.72
C MET A 10 -14.32 20.89 -14.85
N ILE A 11 -13.06 20.67 -14.49
CA ILE A 11 -11.95 20.49 -15.42
C ILE A 11 -12.32 19.39 -16.44
N PRO A 12 -12.08 19.56 -17.76
CA PRO A 12 -12.48 18.59 -18.80
C PRO A 12 -12.04 17.15 -18.53
N ALA A 13 -10.88 16.97 -17.88
CA ALA A 13 -10.36 15.67 -17.48
C ALA A 13 -11.24 14.92 -16.46
N LEU A 14 -12.01 15.65 -15.64
CA LEU A 14 -12.96 15.10 -14.68
C LEU A 14 -14.34 14.83 -15.28
N GLN A 15 -14.67 15.42 -16.43
CA GLN A 15 -15.96 15.22 -17.12
C GLN A 15 -15.98 13.96 -17.99
N GLN A 16 -14.81 13.47 -18.42
CA GLN A 16 -14.71 12.28 -19.27
C GLN A 16 -15.32 11.03 -18.62
N ASP A 17 -16.24 10.40 -19.35
CA ASP A 17 -16.74 9.07 -19.02
C ASP A 17 -15.90 8.01 -19.73
N TYR A 18 -15.49 7.01 -18.97
CA TYR A 18 -14.65 5.91 -19.41
C TYR A 18 -15.40 4.56 -19.40
N ILE A 19 -16.71 4.60 -19.10
CA ILE A 19 -17.55 3.41 -19.00
C ILE A 19 -17.67 2.76 -20.38
N ASN A 20 -17.25 1.49 -20.46
CA ASN A 20 -17.52 0.63 -21.60
C ASN A 20 -18.63 -0.36 -21.23
N TYR A 21 -19.82 -0.16 -21.77
CA TYR A 21 -21.00 -0.97 -21.44
C TYR A 21 -20.89 -2.42 -21.93
N GLU A 22 -20.21 -2.70 -23.04
CA GLU A 22 -20.03 -4.07 -23.53
C GLU A 22 -19.17 -4.88 -22.56
N HIS A 23 -18.12 -4.24 -22.05
CA HIS A 23 -17.23 -4.85 -21.06
C HIS A 23 -17.94 -5.12 -19.73
N ILE A 24 -18.80 -4.19 -19.29
CA ILE A 24 -19.64 -4.39 -18.11
C ILE A 24 -20.62 -5.54 -18.33
N LYS A 25 -21.26 -5.63 -19.50
CA LYS A 25 -22.15 -6.75 -19.84
C LYS A 25 -21.42 -8.09 -19.83
N ALA A 26 -20.21 -8.15 -20.38
CA ALA A 26 -19.38 -9.36 -20.35
C ALA A 26 -19.04 -9.78 -18.91
N PHE A 27 -18.74 -8.81 -18.04
CA PHE A 27 -18.52 -9.06 -16.61
C PHE A 27 -19.77 -9.51 -15.87
N ALA A 28 -20.92 -8.85 -16.12
CA ALA A 28 -22.20 -9.25 -15.55
C ALA A 28 -22.54 -10.69 -15.95
N LYS A 29 -22.38 -11.04 -17.23
CA LYS A 29 -22.55 -12.40 -17.73
C LYS A 29 -21.63 -13.38 -17.00
N ALA A 30 -20.35 -13.05 -16.82
CA ALA A 30 -19.42 -13.91 -16.08
C ALA A 30 -19.86 -14.15 -14.62
N MET A 31 -20.44 -13.14 -13.97
CA MET A 31 -20.97 -13.26 -12.60
C MET A 31 -22.29 -14.04 -12.53
N GLU A 32 -23.17 -13.88 -13.53
CA GLU A 32 -24.47 -14.58 -13.64
C GLU A 32 -24.33 -16.05 -14.04
N THR A 33 -23.35 -16.37 -14.89
CA THR A 33 -23.15 -17.74 -15.39
C THR A 33 -22.89 -18.70 -14.22
N GLU A 34 -22.44 -18.25 -13.04
CA GLU A 34 -22.37 -19.09 -11.83
C GLU A 34 -23.65 -19.11 -10.96
N GLY A 35 -24.53 -18.10 -11.08
CA GLY A 35 -25.83 -18.12 -10.42
C GLY A 35 -26.74 -19.22 -10.96
N ASP A 36 -26.61 -19.51 -12.26
CA ASP A 36 -27.39 -20.53 -12.99
C ASP A 36 -26.60 -21.80 -13.36
N ALA A 37 -25.25 -21.82 -13.30
CA ALA A 37 -24.45 -23.02 -13.62
C ALA A 37 -24.36 -24.02 -12.45
N GLY A 38 -25.51 -24.45 -11.97
CA GLY A 38 -25.71 -25.88 -11.72
C GLY A 38 -25.62 -26.70 -13.02
N HIS A 39 -25.73 -26.08 -14.20
CA HIS A 39 -25.76 -26.78 -15.48
C HIS A 39 -25.17 -25.95 -16.66
N ILE A 40 -24.32 -26.62 -17.45
CA ILE A 40 -23.96 -26.39 -18.88
C ILE A 40 -22.70 -25.54 -19.17
N LEU A 41 -21.70 -26.20 -19.77
CA LEU A 41 -20.57 -25.64 -20.53
C LEU A 41 -20.99 -25.42 -22.00
N PRO A 42 -20.46 -24.42 -22.72
CA PRO A 42 -20.55 -24.38 -24.18
C PRO A 42 -19.60 -25.43 -24.78
N THR A 43 -20.16 -26.32 -25.59
CA THR A 43 -19.43 -27.27 -26.43
C THR A 43 -18.70 -26.52 -27.54
N GLY A 44 -17.38 -26.38 -27.41
CA GLY A 44 -16.48 -26.11 -28.53
C GLY A 44 -15.79 -27.40 -28.94
N ASP A 45 -16.04 -27.85 -30.16
CA ASP A 45 -15.42 -29.03 -30.78
C ASP A 45 -13.90 -28.88 -30.86
N GLN A 46 -13.15 -29.61 -30.03
CA GLN A 46 -11.75 -30.01 -30.24
C GLN A 46 -11.56 -31.42 -29.63
N PRO A 47 -11.12 -32.44 -30.40
CA PRO A 47 -10.94 -33.79 -29.89
C PRO A 47 -9.53 -33.93 -29.30
N GLY A 48 -9.41 -33.89 -27.96
CA GLY A 48 -8.14 -34.20 -27.30
C GLY A 48 -8.14 -33.92 -25.80
N SER A 49 -8.16 -34.98 -24.99
CA SER A 49 -8.12 -34.98 -23.51
C SER A 49 -9.32 -34.34 -22.79
N ASN A 50 -10.45 -35.04 -22.80
CA ASN A 50 -11.55 -34.82 -21.86
C ASN A 50 -11.16 -35.34 -20.47
N GLN A 51 -10.56 -34.49 -19.64
CA GLN A 51 -10.83 -34.51 -18.20
C GLN A 51 -11.48 -33.19 -17.80
N PRO A 52 -12.74 -33.19 -17.32
CA PRO A 52 -13.35 -31.98 -16.82
C PRO A 52 -12.61 -31.55 -15.55
N VAL A 53 -12.00 -30.36 -15.58
CA VAL A 53 -11.43 -29.74 -14.38
C VAL A 53 -12.59 -29.45 -13.42
N GLN A 54 -12.71 -30.26 -12.38
CA GLN A 54 -13.75 -30.15 -11.37
C GLN A 54 -13.49 -28.88 -10.54
N ARG A 55 -14.40 -27.89 -10.62
CA ARG A 55 -14.29 -26.64 -9.86
C ARG A 55 -14.73 -26.89 -8.42
N ILE A 56 -13.81 -26.75 -7.47
CA ILE A 56 -14.05 -26.94 -6.04
C ILE A 56 -14.36 -25.56 -5.43
N SER A 57 -15.63 -25.31 -5.17
CA SER A 57 -16.07 -24.14 -4.40
C SER A 57 -15.91 -24.43 -2.90
N ALA A 58 -14.92 -23.81 -2.25
CA ALA A 58 -14.77 -23.88 -0.80
C ALA A 58 -15.66 -22.86 -0.08
N ALA A 59 -16.53 -23.30 0.82
CA ALA A 59 -17.30 -22.38 1.68
C ALA A 59 -16.37 -21.66 2.68
N SER A 60 -16.59 -20.37 2.93
CA SER A 60 -15.79 -19.59 3.88
C SER A 60 -16.21 -19.81 5.35
N ASP A 61 -15.24 -19.99 6.25
CA ASP A 61 -15.45 -20.22 7.70
C ASP A 61 -16.14 -19.08 8.48
N PHE A 62 -16.21 -17.88 7.91
CA PHE A 62 -16.65 -16.66 8.62
C PHE A 62 -18.11 -16.27 8.39
N ALA A 63 -18.78 -16.82 7.37
CA ALA A 63 -20.22 -16.68 7.16
C ALA A 63 -20.70 -17.67 6.08
N PRO A 64 -21.80 -18.42 6.30
CA PRO A 64 -22.40 -19.18 5.21
C PRO A 64 -23.04 -18.21 4.21
N ILE A 65 -22.66 -18.33 2.93
CA ILE A 65 -23.34 -17.61 1.85
C ILE A 65 -24.73 -18.24 1.71
N HIS A 66 -25.79 -17.48 1.99
CA HIS A 66 -27.17 -17.91 1.74
C HIS A 66 -27.48 -17.84 0.24
N GLN A 67 -26.96 -18.78 -0.53
CA GLN A 67 -27.40 -19.00 -1.90
C GLN A 67 -28.76 -19.72 -1.85
N LYS A 68 -29.77 -19.16 -2.52
CA LYS A 68 -31.04 -19.87 -2.72
C LYS A 68 -30.77 -21.06 -3.64
N LEU A 69 -30.58 -22.23 -3.04
CA LEU A 69 -30.59 -23.49 -3.78
C LEU A 69 -32.03 -23.77 -4.18
N LEU A 70 -32.31 -23.76 -5.49
CA LEU A 70 -33.45 -24.46 -6.04
C LEU A 70 -33.34 -25.93 -5.61
N GLN A 71 -34.43 -26.50 -5.10
CA GLN A 71 -34.52 -27.90 -4.67
C GLN A 71 -33.93 -28.82 -5.74
N ALA A 72 -32.74 -29.34 -5.48
CA ALA A 72 -32.11 -30.38 -6.27
C ALA A 72 -31.98 -31.66 -5.43
N ASP A 73 -32.18 -32.79 -6.10
CA ASP A 73 -32.42 -34.13 -5.56
C ASP A 73 -31.60 -34.53 -4.32
N SER A 74 -32.29 -35.18 -3.37
CA SER A 74 -31.76 -35.66 -2.10
C SER A 74 -30.53 -36.57 -2.23
N ASP A 75 -30.39 -37.31 -3.34
CA ASP A 75 -29.31 -38.28 -3.54
C ASP A 75 -27.94 -37.66 -3.89
N ARG A 76 -27.90 -36.41 -4.37
CA ARG A 76 -26.63 -35.69 -4.62
C ARG A 76 -26.06 -35.04 -3.36
N ASN A 77 -26.91 -34.80 -2.35
CA ASN A 77 -26.54 -34.08 -1.14
C ASN A 77 -25.60 -34.91 -0.23
N ASP A 78 -25.70 -36.24 -0.27
CA ASP A 78 -24.84 -37.11 0.54
C ASP A 78 -23.42 -37.28 -0.03
N LYS A 79 -23.21 -37.08 -1.34
CA LYS A 79 -21.86 -37.08 -1.95
C LYS A 79 -21.12 -35.75 -1.78
N LEU A 80 -21.80 -34.65 -1.51
CA LEU A 80 -21.19 -33.34 -1.18
C LEU A 80 -20.87 -33.18 0.32
N ARG A 81 -21.45 -34.05 1.17
CA ARG A 81 -21.11 -34.16 2.59
C ARG A 81 -19.77 -34.85 2.85
N SER A 82 -19.22 -35.58 1.88
CA SER A 82 -17.93 -36.28 2.01
C SER A 82 -16.71 -35.42 1.67
N VAL A 83 -16.88 -34.11 1.48
CA VAL A 83 -15.73 -33.19 1.42
C VAL A 83 -15.26 -33.02 2.85
N ASP A 84 -14.02 -33.41 3.14
CA ASP A 84 -13.38 -33.19 4.44
C ASP A 84 -13.31 -31.67 4.71
N ARG A 85 -14.27 -31.17 5.50
CA ARG A 85 -14.39 -29.73 5.76
C ARG A 85 -13.40 -29.26 6.82
N GLY A 86 -12.70 -30.16 7.52
CA GLY A 86 -11.80 -29.81 8.62
C GLY A 86 -12.46 -29.02 9.76
N VAL A 87 -13.78 -28.81 9.73
CA VAL A 87 -14.53 -28.08 10.75
C VAL A 87 -14.88 -29.08 11.86
N PRO A 88 -14.52 -28.80 13.14
CA PRO A 88 -14.85 -29.69 14.24
C PRO A 88 -16.38 -29.80 14.42
N GLU A 89 -16.97 -30.98 14.16
CA GLU A 89 -18.44 -31.19 14.21
C GLU A 89 -18.95 -31.68 15.59
N GLY A 90 -18.31 -31.29 16.69
CA GLY A 90 -18.69 -31.72 18.04
C GLY A 90 -19.73 -30.82 18.73
N PHE A 91 -20.61 -31.39 19.57
CA PHE A 91 -21.51 -30.62 20.45
C PHE A 91 -20.75 -29.60 21.32
N MET A 92 -19.58 -30.00 21.85
CA MET A 92 -18.70 -29.11 22.62
C MET A 92 -18.23 -27.90 21.80
N TYR A 93 -18.00 -28.06 20.49
CA TYR A 93 -17.62 -26.95 19.63
C TYR A 93 -18.74 -25.90 19.58
N TYR A 94 -19.99 -26.31 19.34
CA TYR A 94 -21.11 -25.36 19.31
C TYR A 94 -21.42 -24.72 20.67
N ALA A 95 -21.33 -25.49 21.76
CA ALA A 95 -21.61 -25.01 23.11
C ALA A 95 -20.56 -23.98 23.60
N PHE A 96 -19.26 -24.20 23.32
CA PHE A 96 -18.19 -23.35 23.80
C PHE A 96 -17.70 -22.30 22.78
N ARG A 97 -17.96 -22.45 21.48
CA ARG A 97 -17.51 -21.50 20.44
C ARG A 97 -17.95 -20.07 20.74
N TRP A 98 -19.24 -19.85 20.95
CA TRP A 98 -19.77 -18.50 21.16
C TRP A 98 -19.35 -17.89 22.51
N PRO A 99 -19.41 -18.60 23.64
CA PRO A 99 -18.87 -18.09 24.91
C PRO A 99 -17.38 -17.78 24.86
N LEU A 100 -16.54 -18.65 24.27
CA LEU A 100 -15.10 -18.41 24.14
C LEU A 100 -14.80 -17.25 23.22
N LEU A 101 -15.49 -17.15 22.08
CA LEU A 101 -15.33 -16.03 21.15
C LEU A 101 -15.76 -14.71 21.80
N PHE A 102 -16.87 -14.71 22.56
CA PHE A 102 -17.29 -13.53 23.33
C PHE A 102 -16.26 -13.15 24.39
N MET A 103 -15.74 -14.10 25.17
CA MET A 103 -14.70 -13.86 26.16
C MET A 103 -13.42 -13.29 25.52
N MET A 104 -12.99 -13.85 24.38
CA MET A 104 -11.82 -13.37 23.65
C MET A 104 -12.05 -11.97 23.07
N CYS A 105 -13.20 -11.72 22.45
CA CYS A 105 -13.58 -10.38 21.98
C CYS A 105 -13.64 -9.38 23.14
N TRP A 106 -14.20 -9.77 24.29
CA TRP A 106 -14.24 -8.94 25.49
C TRP A 106 -12.83 -8.58 25.98
N LEU A 107 -11.93 -9.57 26.09
CA LEU A 107 -10.54 -9.33 26.46
C LEU A 107 -9.84 -8.39 25.48
N ILE A 108 -9.95 -8.63 24.17
CA ILE A 108 -9.40 -7.77 23.12
C ILE A 108 -9.94 -6.34 23.25
N CYS A 109 -11.24 -6.18 23.47
CA CYS A 109 -11.89 -4.89 23.67
C CYS A 109 -11.40 -4.18 24.94
N THR A 110 -11.29 -4.87 26.07
CA THR A 110 -10.81 -4.27 27.32
C THR A 110 -9.36 -3.80 27.22
N GLU A 111 -8.47 -4.63 26.68
CA GLU A 111 -7.07 -4.24 26.41
C GLU A 111 -7.00 -3.09 25.41
N PHE A 112 -7.87 -3.07 24.38
CA PHE A 112 -7.96 -1.95 23.44
C PHE A 112 -8.36 -0.64 24.13
N LEU A 113 -9.38 -0.67 24.99
CA LEU A 113 -9.81 0.50 25.75
C LEU A 113 -8.70 0.98 26.70
N LEU A 114 -8.00 0.06 27.37
CA LEU A 114 -6.87 0.37 28.24
C LEU A 114 -5.71 1.01 27.46
N TYR A 115 -5.37 0.47 26.29
CA TYR A 115 -4.35 1.05 25.41
C TYR A 115 -4.71 2.47 24.98
N VAL A 116 -5.94 2.68 24.50
CA VAL A 116 -6.42 4.02 24.11
C VAL A 116 -6.36 4.98 25.30
N PHE A 117 -6.75 4.52 26.49
CA PHE A 117 -6.67 5.31 27.71
C PHE A 117 -5.23 5.74 28.04
N ILE A 118 -4.28 4.80 28.08
CA ILE A 118 -2.85 5.09 28.31
C ILE A 118 -2.34 6.12 27.27
N ARG A 119 -2.75 5.97 26.00
CA ARG A 119 -2.36 6.89 24.94
C ARG A 119 -2.86 8.31 25.17
N GLN A 120 -4.11 8.48 25.64
CA GLN A 120 -4.63 9.80 25.98
C GLN A 120 -3.90 10.41 27.17
N VAL A 121 -3.51 9.60 28.17
CA VAL A 121 -2.70 10.05 29.30
C VAL A 121 -1.34 10.56 28.82
N VAL A 122 -0.63 9.81 27.95
CA VAL A 122 0.65 10.25 27.38
C VAL A 122 0.49 11.52 26.54
N ASN A 123 -0.55 11.61 25.70
CA ASN A 123 -0.82 12.81 24.91
C ASN A 123 -1.08 14.04 25.80
N LEU A 124 -1.89 13.89 26.85
CA LEU A 124 -2.18 14.95 27.80
C LEU A 124 -0.91 15.39 28.53
N PHE A 125 -0.11 14.44 29.00
CA PHE A 125 1.17 14.70 29.66
C PHE A 125 2.13 15.44 28.71
N GLU A 126 2.25 15.01 27.46
CA GLU A 126 3.10 15.68 26.48
C GLU A 126 2.66 17.12 26.21
N VAL A 127 1.37 17.33 25.98
CA VAL A 127 0.80 18.66 25.70
C VAL A 127 0.97 19.60 26.89
N THR A 128 0.68 19.11 28.09
CA THR A 128 0.74 19.92 29.30
C THR A 128 2.17 20.23 29.74
N ILE A 129 3.14 19.35 29.53
CA ILE A 129 4.50 19.57 30.05
C ILE A 129 5.45 20.09 28.97
N PHE A 130 5.49 19.44 27.80
CA PHE A 130 6.53 19.72 26.80
C PHE A 130 6.13 20.74 25.75
N TRP A 131 4.84 20.91 25.48
CA TRP A 131 4.36 21.77 24.40
C TRP A 131 3.81 23.11 24.90
N ARG A 132 4.37 23.63 26.00
CA ARG A 132 4.07 24.97 26.53
C ARG A 132 5.00 26.04 25.94
N GLY A 133 4.52 27.29 25.97
CA GLY A 133 5.29 28.47 25.59
C GLY A 133 5.75 28.47 24.13
N THR A 134 7.01 28.84 23.90
CA THR A 134 7.59 29.00 22.56
C THR A 134 7.66 27.69 21.79
N ALA A 135 7.97 26.56 22.45
CA ALA A 135 8.00 25.24 21.81
C ALA A 135 6.62 24.82 21.28
N GLY A 136 5.55 25.12 22.03
CA GLY A 136 4.17 24.89 21.61
C GLY A 136 3.79 25.75 20.38
N LYS A 137 4.13 27.04 20.41
CA LYS A 137 3.88 27.97 19.28
C LYS A 137 4.57 27.50 18.00
N LEU A 138 5.84 27.12 18.08
CA LEU A 138 6.62 26.61 16.94
C LEU A 138 6.07 25.28 16.40
N ARG A 139 5.68 24.35 17.28
CA ARG A 139 5.04 23.09 16.87
C ARG A 139 3.70 23.33 16.20
N ASN A 140 2.88 24.24 16.74
CA ASN A 140 1.59 24.57 16.16
C ASN A 140 1.76 25.20 14.77
N ARG A 141 2.72 26.14 14.62
CA ARG A 141 3.11 26.69 13.31
C ARG A 141 3.50 25.59 12.34
N MET A 142 4.35 24.65 12.75
CA MET A 142 4.74 23.50 11.92
C MET A 142 3.55 22.61 11.52
N ARG A 143 2.57 22.42 12.42
CA ARG A 143 1.36 21.63 12.13
C ARG A 143 0.35 22.35 11.24
N SER A 144 0.30 23.67 11.31
CA SER A 144 -0.61 24.50 10.50
C SER A 144 -0.05 24.86 9.12
N SER A 145 1.23 24.57 8.85
CA SER A 145 1.88 24.84 7.56
C SER A 145 1.16 24.14 6.41
N GLN A 146 0.91 24.88 5.34
CA GLN A 146 0.24 24.36 4.13
C GLN A 146 1.24 23.94 3.05
N THR A 147 2.48 24.45 3.13
CA THR A 147 3.54 24.12 2.17
C THR A 147 4.72 23.45 2.85
N TYR A 148 5.44 22.59 2.11
CA TYR A 148 6.67 21.96 2.59
C TYR A 148 7.73 22.99 3.01
N GLY A 149 7.84 24.10 2.27
CA GLY A 149 8.81 25.17 2.59
C GLY A 149 8.53 25.85 3.94
N GLU A 150 7.26 26.12 4.25
CA GLU A 150 6.86 26.64 5.56
C GLU A 150 7.08 25.62 6.68
N TRP A 151 6.69 24.37 6.44
CA TRP A 151 6.90 23.28 7.38
C TRP A 151 8.39 23.12 7.71
N LYS A 152 9.26 23.12 6.69
CA LYS A 152 10.72 23.01 6.84
C LYS A 152 11.30 24.16 7.65
N ARG A 153 10.89 25.41 7.38
CA ARG A 153 11.33 26.59 8.17
C ARG A 153 10.96 26.45 9.65
N ALA A 154 9.71 26.10 9.93
CA ALA A 154 9.25 25.89 11.30
C ALA A 154 9.96 24.71 12.00
N ALA A 155 10.23 23.62 11.28
CA ALA A 155 10.98 22.47 11.78
C ALA A 155 12.43 22.84 12.13
N LEU A 156 13.11 23.63 11.30
CA LEU A 156 14.47 24.11 11.54
C LEU A 156 14.54 25.09 12.73
N GLU A 157 13.57 25.99 12.86
CA GLU A 157 13.44 26.87 14.04
C GLU A 157 13.27 26.06 15.32
N LEU A 158 12.44 25.01 15.28
CA LEU A 158 12.19 24.13 16.42
C LEU A 158 13.42 23.27 16.77
N ASP A 159 14.14 22.75 15.78
CA ASP A 159 15.41 22.03 15.96
C ASP A 159 16.48 22.95 16.59
N LYS A 160 16.57 24.21 16.16
CA LYS A 160 17.46 25.21 16.75
C LYS A 160 17.08 25.52 18.19
N PHE A 161 15.80 25.73 18.47
CA PHE A 161 15.30 26.01 19.83
C PHE A 161 15.54 24.86 20.80
N ARG A 162 15.40 23.60 20.34
CA ARG A 162 15.61 22.41 21.17
C ARG A 162 17.04 21.88 21.16
N ASP A 163 17.97 22.59 20.50
CA ASP A 163 19.39 22.25 20.45
C ASP A 163 19.64 20.85 19.83
N HIS A 164 18.84 20.49 18.82
CA HIS A 164 19.05 19.27 18.05
C HIS A 164 20.21 19.41 17.05
N ASN A 165 20.59 20.64 16.68
CA ASN A 165 21.70 20.89 15.75
C ASN A 165 23.06 20.45 16.32
N ALA A 166 23.30 20.65 17.62
CA ALA A 166 24.51 20.16 18.28
C ALA A 166 24.66 18.63 18.20
N TRP A 167 23.55 17.89 18.05
CA TRP A 167 23.60 16.46 17.76
C TRP A 167 23.97 16.19 16.30
N LYS A 168 23.51 16.99 15.33
CA LYS A 168 23.82 16.82 13.90
C LYS A 168 25.29 17.06 13.58
N GLU A 169 25.92 18.01 14.30
CA GLU A 169 27.34 18.35 14.19
C GLU A 169 28.29 17.26 14.70
N LYS A 170 27.84 16.43 15.65
CA LYS A 170 28.65 15.33 16.17
C LYS A 170 28.51 14.11 15.29
N ASP A 171 29.54 13.75 14.53
CA ASP A 171 29.51 12.57 13.64
C ASP A 171 29.24 11.27 14.40
N ALA A 172 29.85 11.10 15.58
CA ALA A 172 29.74 9.88 16.36
C ALA A 172 28.30 9.54 16.77
N SER A 173 27.90 8.31 16.48
CA SER A 173 26.62 7.73 16.89
C SER A 173 26.73 6.22 16.98
N ALA A 174 25.88 5.60 17.80
CA ALA A 174 25.75 4.15 17.89
C ALA A 174 24.87 3.55 16.78
N TYR A 175 24.21 4.38 15.97
CA TYR A 175 23.21 3.93 15.00
C TYR A 175 23.78 3.64 13.60
N TYR A 176 25.02 4.04 13.32
CA TYR A 176 25.70 3.84 12.03
C TYR A 176 27.22 3.87 12.21
N ASP A 177 27.96 3.30 11.27
CA ASP A 177 29.41 3.24 11.27
C ASP A 177 30.04 4.52 10.70
N TRP A 178 30.04 5.57 11.51
CA TRP A 178 30.52 6.91 11.13
C TRP A 178 31.98 6.93 10.63
N ARG A 179 32.85 6.06 11.17
CA ARG A 179 34.27 5.97 10.75
C ARG A 179 34.40 5.48 9.30
N ILE A 180 33.57 4.53 8.89
CA ILE A 180 33.56 4.02 7.52
C ILE A 180 33.06 5.11 6.58
N ILE A 181 31.99 5.81 6.95
CA ILE A 181 31.45 6.91 6.13
C ILE A 181 32.48 8.03 5.96
N GLN A 182 33.16 8.47 7.03
CA GLN A 182 34.23 9.48 6.91
C GLN A 182 35.34 9.07 5.93
N ARG A 183 35.79 7.81 6.00
CA ARG A 183 36.82 7.27 5.09
C ARG A 183 36.33 7.25 3.65
N VAL A 184 35.09 6.83 3.41
CA VAL A 184 34.50 6.77 2.07
C VAL A 184 34.31 8.18 1.49
N VAL A 185 33.82 9.12 2.29
CA VAL A 185 33.68 10.54 1.88
C VAL A 185 35.04 11.12 1.49
N ALA A 186 36.07 10.90 2.31
CA ALA A 186 37.42 11.33 2.00
C ALA A 186 37.96 10.65 0.72
N ALA A 187 37.75 9.34 0.57
CA ALA A 187 38.19 8.60 -0.61
C ALA A 187 37.50 9.07 -1.90
N LEU A 188 36.18 9.29 -1.89
CA LEU A 188 35.42 9.84 -3.01
C LEU A 188 35.93 11.23 -3.39
N ARG A 189 36.18 12.09 -2.40
CA ARG A 189 36.71 13.44 -2.65
C ARG A 189 38.10 13.40 -3.26
N VAL A 190 39.03 12.64 -2.67
CA VAL A 190 40.42 12.54 -3.14
C VAL A 190 40.51 11.94 -4.54
N THR A 191 39.76 10.87 -4.82
CA THR A 191 39.75 10.24 -6.15
C THR A 191 39.16 11.16 -7.22
N ARG A 192 38.09 11.90 -6.87
CA ARG A 192 37.50 12.91 -7.76
C ARG A 192 38.44 14.09 -8.03
N GLU A 193 39.12 14.62 -7.00
CA GLU A 193 40.06 15.75 -7.13
C GLU A 193 41.34 15.38 -7.89
N LYS A 194 41.78 14.12 -7.79
CA LYS A 194 42.90 13.59 -8.58
C LYS A 194 42.50 13.16 -9.99
N GLU A 195 41.21 13.29 -10.34
CA GLU A 195 40.64 12.89 -11.63
C GLU A 195 40.82 11.39 -11.97
N ASP A 196 41.10 10.54 -10.97
CA ASP A 196 41.28 9.09 -11.16
C ASP A 196 39.93 8.37 -11.22
N VAL A 197 39.42 8.23 -12.44
CA VAL A 197 38.10 7.64 -12.68
C VAL A 197 38.04 6.15 -12.33
N ASN A 198 39.15 5.41 -12.51
CA ASN A 198 39.18 3.97 -12.24
C ASN A 198 39.13 3.71 -10.73
N ALA A 199 39.91 4.46 -9.95
CA ALA A 199 39.83 4.39 -8.49
C ALA A 199 38.46 4.84 -7.98
N LEU A 200 37.86 5.87 -8.59
CA LEU A 200 36.54 6.35 -8.23
C LEU A 200 35.46 5.28 -8.42
N ILE A 201 35.49 4.55 -9.55
CA ILE A 201 34.58 3.41 -9.79
C ILE A 201 34.73 2.36 -8.69
N GLY A 202 35.96 2.07 -8.27
CA GLY A 202 36.24 1.13 -7.18
C GLY A 202 35.57 1.54 -5.86
N VAL A 203 35.69 2.82 -5.49
CA VAL A 203 35.05 3.36 -4.26
C VAL A 203 33.53 3.37 -4.39
N LEU A 204 32.99 3.79 -5.54
CA LEU A 204 31.54 3.82 -5.78
C LEU A 204 30.91 2.42 -5.73
N ASN A 205 31.57 1.40 -6.28
CA ASN A 205 31.11 0.01 -6.21
C ASN A 205 31.05 -0.52 -4.77
N LEU A 206 31.87 0.01 -3.87
CA LEU A 206 31.85 -0.36 -2.46
C LEU A 206 30.66 0.27 -1.72
N CYS A 207 30.39 1.55 -1.98
CA CYS A 207 29.44 2.34 -1.19
C CYS A 207 28.00 2.35 -1.74
N LEU A 208 27.79 2.14 -3.04
CA LEU A 208 26.46 2.07 -3.67
C LEU A 208 25.77 0.73 -3.40
N LYS A 209 25.41 0.50 -2.14
CA LYS A 209 24.72 -0.68 -1.64
C LYS A 209 23.61 -0.27 -0.68
N ASN A 210 22.54 -1.07 -0.63
CA ASN A 210 21.47 -0.90 0.33
C ASN A 210 22.01 -0.86 1.78
N ASN A 211 21.61 0.17 2.54
CA ASN A 211 21.97 0.39 3.94
C ASN A 211 23.48 0.32 4.24
N PHE A 212 24.29 0.92 3.37
CA PHE A 212 25.74 0.98 3.54
C PHE A 212 26.11 1.60 4.91
N ALA A 213 26.92 0.89 5.70
CA ALA A 213 27.35 1.29 7.05
C ALA A 213 26.21 1.68 8.02
N GLY A 214 24.98 1.20 7.81
CA GLY A 214 23.85 1.43 8.72
C GLY A 214 23.23 2.83 8.62
N ILE A 215 23.51 3.60 7.57
CA ILE A 215 23.01 4.99 7.42
C ILE A 215 21.48 5.10 7.33
N GLU A 216 20.76 4.00 7.10
CA GLU A 216 19.31 3.97 6.99
C GLU A 216 18.61 3.60 8.30
N ASN A 217 19.34 3.52 9.42
CA ASN A 217 18.77 3.22 10.72
C ASN A 217 17.72 4.28 11.13
N PHE A 218 16.47 3.86 11.32
CA PHE A 218 15.35 4.74 11.71
C PHE A 218 15.63 5.58 12.96
N SER A 219 16.43 5.07 13.91
CA SER A 219 16.78 5.80 15.14
C SER A 219 17.64 7.03 14.89
N LEU A 220 18.34 7.09 13.75
CA LEU A 220 19.14 8.24 13.34
C LEU A 220 18.21 9.40 12.95
N TYR A 221 17.19 9.12 12.15
CA TYR A 221 16.24 10.11 11.63
C TYR A 221 15.19 10.55 12.66
N SER A 222 15.12 9.89 13.81
CA SER A 222 14.19 10.24 14.89
C SER A 222 14.75 11.23 15.91
N GLN A 223 15.99 11.72 15.74
CA GLN A 223 16.60 12.65 16.70
C GLN A 223 16.32 14.13 16.40
N SER A 224 15.82 14.45 15.20
CA SER A 224 15.51 15.82 14.80
C SER A 224 14.24 15.89 13.95
N PHE A 225 13.65 17.08 13.84
CA PHE A 225 12.46 17.28 13.01
C PHE A 225 12.78 17.28 11.51
N HIS A 226 13.95 17.81 11.13
CA HIS A 226 14.38 17.88 9.74
C HIS A 226 15.84 17.44 9.56
N GLY A 227 16.07 16.50 8.66
CA GLY A 227 17.41 16.02 8.31
C GLY A 227 17.98 15.06 9.36
N THR A 228 19.29 14.82 9.25
CA THR A 228 20.01 13.87 10.10
C THR A 228 21.42 14.37 10.42
N LYS A 229 22.37 13.49 10.70
CA LYS A 229 23.80 13.81 10.83
C LYS A 229 24.33 14.47 9.56
N HIS A 230 25.12 15.54 9.72
CA HIS A 230 25.74 16.22 8.58
C HIS A 230 26.68 15.32 7.78
N LEU A 231 27.38 14.39 8.45
CA LEU A 231 28.23 13.41 7.76
C LEU A 231 27.45 12.53 6.77
N VAL A 232 26.21 12.15 7.09
CA VAL A 232 25.37 11.34 6.20
C VAL A 232 24.88 12.19 5.01
N GLU A 233 24.51 13.45 5.25
CA GLU A 233 24.15 14.39 4.18
C GLU A 233 25.34 14.66 3.24
N GLN A 234 26.54 14.85 3.79
CA GLN A 234 27.78 15.00 3.03
C GLN A 234 28.10 13.76 2.20
N TYR A 235 27.88 12.56 2.76
CA TYR A 235 28.04 11.32 2.03
C TYR A 235 27.16 11.27 0.78
N TYR A 236 25.86 11.55 0.89
CA TYR A 236 24.97 11.56 -0.27
C TYR A 236 25.38 12.63 -1.30
N GLN A 237 25.77 13.83 -0.85
CA GLN A 237 26.24 14.90 -1.73
C GLN A 237 27.52 14.52 -2.48
N GLU A 238 28.51 13.91 -1.82
CA GLU A 238 29.75 13.49 -2.48
C GLU A 238 29.51 12.31 -3.43
N VAL A 239 28.61 11.38 -3.10
CA VAL A 239 28.19 10.31 -4.01
C VAL A 239 27.53 10.88 -5.27
N GLU A 240 26.60 11.84 -5.13
CA GLU A 240 25.97 12.51 -6.27
C GLU A 240 26.99 13.22 -7.16
N ARG A 241 27.90 13.99 -6.56
CA ARG A 241 29.00 14.66 -7.27
C ARG A 241 29.92 13.69 -7.99
N ALA A 242 30.25 12.56 -7.36
CA ALA A 242 31.06 11.50 -7.95
C ALA A 242 30.36 10.83 -9.14
N LEU A 243 29.06 10.55 -9.03
CA LEU A 243 28.27 9.99 -10.13
C LEU A 243 28.16 10.96 -11.31
N TYR A 244 27.98 12.25 -11.04
CA TYR A 244 27.95 13.29 -12.06
C TYR A 244 29.31 13.46 -12.76
N TYR A 245 30.40 13.40 -11.99
CA TYR A 245 31.75 13.42 -12.56
C TYR A 245 32.01 12.19 -13.45
N LEU A 246 31.62 11.00 -12.99
CA LEU A 246 31.73 9.77 -13.77
C LEU A 246 30.94 9.84 -15.08
N GLU A 247 29.75 10.44 -15.06
CA GLU A 247 28.92 10.66 -16.25
C GLU A 247 29.67 11.52 -17.29
N LYS A 248 30.31 12.61 -16.86
CA LYS A 248 31.05 13.53 -17.72
C LYS A 248 32.43 13.07 -18.15
N SER A 249 33.02 12.08 -17.48
CA SER A 249 34.36 11.58 -17.81
C SER A 249 34.49 11.05 -19.24
N SER A 250 35.69 10.96 -19.79
CA SER A 250 35.94 10.43 -21.15
C SER A 250 35.98 8.89 -21.24
N LEU A 251 35.46 8.18 -20.23
CA LEU A 251 35.44 6.71 -20.23
C LEU A 251 34.57 6.13 -21.35
N ASP A 252 34.96 4.92 -21.78
CA ASP A 252 34.20 4.14 -22.74
C ASP A 252 32.72 3.96 -22.30
N PRO A 253 31.75 4.28 -23.17
CA PRO A 253 30.33 4.16 -22.86
C PRO A 253 29.90 2.77 -22.38
N GLN A 254 30.53 1.68 -22.83
CA GLN A 254 30.16 0.33 -22.39
C GLN A 254 30.56 0.06 -20.94
N VAL A 255 31.73 0.55 -20.53
CA VAL A 255 32.18 0.49 -19.13
C VAL A 255 31.22 1.26 -18.23
N LYS A 256 30.84 2.49 -18.62
CA LYS A 256 29.85 3.29 -17.88
C LYS A 256 28.51 2.57 -17.77
N ARG A 257 27.97 2.06 -18.88
CA ARG A 257 26.70 1.34 -18.89
C ARG A 257 26.73 0.12 -17.97
N THR A 258 27.84 -0.62 -17.97
CA THR A 258 28.03 -1.78 -17.10
C THR A 258 28.06 -1.36 -15.63
N PHE A 259 28.80 -0.31 -15.29
CA PHE A 259 28.84 0.25 -13.94
C PHE A 259 27.44 0.68 -13.46
N TYR A 260 26.73 1.53 -14.20
CA TYR A 260 25.41 2.02 -13.79
C TYR A 260 24.38 0.89 -13.65
N ARG A 261 24.46 -0.14 -14.50
CA ARG A 261 23.60 -1.33 -14.38
C ARG A 261 23.86 -2.08 -13.08
N VAL A 262 25.13 -2.26 -12.69
CA VAL A 262 25.50 -2.93 -11.44
C VAL A 262 25.15 -2.07 -10.23
N ALA A 263 25.46 -0.77 -10.28
CA ALA A 263 25.15 0.18 -9.23
C ALA A 263 23.64 0.26 -8.96
N ALA A 264 22.81 0.35 -10.01
CA ALA A 264 21.36 0.34 -9.89
C ALA A 264 20.82 -0.96 -9.29
N LYS A 265 21.45 -2.10 -9.60
CA LYS A 265 21.09 -3.41 -9.02
C LYS A 265 21.47 -3.51 -7.54
N ASN A 266 22.63 -2.97 -7.13
CA ASN A 266 23.10 -3.03 -5.75
C ASN A 266 22.41 -2.02 -4.83
N PHE A 267 22.09 -0.84 -5.35
CA PHE A 267 21.39 0.21 -4.61
C PHE A 267 19.89 -0.09 -4.50
N GLY A 268 19.30 -0.62 -5.58
CA GLY A 268 17.89 -0.96 -5.66
C GLY A 268 17.00 0.22 -6.04
N ARG A 269 15.69 0.01 -5.94
CA ARG A 269 14.66 0.95 -6.42
C ARG A 269 13.70 1.36 -5.32
N THR A 270 13.09 2.53 -5.52
CA THR A 270 12.00 3.02 -4.67
C THR A 270 10.66 2.56 -5.21
N ALA A 271 9.74 2.19 -4.32
CA ALA A 271 8.34 1.93 -4.67
C ALA A 271 7.39 2.68 -3.75
N LEU A 272 6.24 3.10 -4.25
CA LEU A 272 5.15 3.65 -3.44
C LEU A 272 4.12 2.56 -3.15
N CYS A 273 3.92 2.23 -1.88
CA CYS A 273 2.97 1.21 -1.42
C CYS A 273 1.78 1.88 -0.73
N LEU A 274 0.60 1.76 -1.33
CA LEU A 274 -0.66 2.33 -0.85
C LEU A 274 -1.51 1.24 -0.20
N SER A 275 -1.57 1.28 1.13
CA SER A 275 -2.34 0.32 1.93
C SER A 275 -3.86 0.46 1.72
N GLY A 276 -4.60 -0.62 2.01
CA GLY A 276 -6.03 -0.57 2.20
C GLY A 276 -6.46 0.32 3.40
N GLY A 277 -7.77 0.50 3.56
CA GLY A 277 -8.32 1.27 4.69
C GLY A 277 -9.69 1.91 4.44
N ALA A 278 -10.50 1.33 3.55
CA ALA A 278 -11.79 1.88 3.12
C ALA A 278 -11.67 3.38 2.73
N SER A 279 -12.53 4.25 3.28
CA SER A 279 -12.52 5.69 2.98
C SER A 279 -11.24 6.41 3.42
N PHE A 280 -10.46 5.87 4.36
CA PHE A 280 -9.18 6.47 4.74
C PHE A 280 -8.12 6.38 3.63
N ALA A 281 -8.31 5.52 2.63
CA ALA A 281 -7.45 5.46 1.45
C ALA A 281 -7.41 6.77 0.66
N TYR A 282 -8.38 7.67 0.83
CA TYR A 282 -8.35 8.98 0.16
C TYR A 282 -7.24 9.89 0.67
N TYR A 283 -6.67 9.64 1.86
CA TYR A 283 -5.46 10.35 2.29
C TYR A 283 -4.25 10.10 1.38
N HIS A 284 -4.23 8.98 0.64
CA HIS A 284 -3.17 8.66 -0.32
C HIS A 284 -3.08 9.70 -1.44
N PHE A 285 -4.19 10.37 -1.81
CA PHE A 285 -4.14 11.45 -2.80
C PHE A 285 -3.21 12.58 -2.38
N GLY A 286 -3.21 12.94 -1.09
CA GLY A 286 -2.30 13.96 -0.56
C GLY A 286 -0.83 13.52 -0.62
N VAL A 287 -0.55 12.25 -0.32
CA VAL A 287 0.81 11.68 -0.41
C VAL A 287 1.30 11.65 -1.86
N VAL A 288 0.46 11.18 -2.78
CA VAL A 288 0.75 11.15 -4.21
C VAL A 288 0.97 12.58 -4.73
N LYS A 289 0.10 13.52 -4.38
CA LYS A 289 0.21 14.93 -4.78
C LYS A 289 1.51 15.55 -4.28
N ALA A 290 1.87 15.34 -3.02
CA ALA A 290 3.12 15.84 -2.46
C ALA A 290 4.36 15.28 -3.18
N LEU A 291 4.38 13.97 -3.48
CA LEU A 291 5.46 13.35 -4.23
C LEU A 291 5.50 13.82 -5.69
N LEU A 292 4.34 14.01 -6.32
CA LEU A 292 4.21 14.49 -7.69
C LEU A 292 4.69 15.94 -7.83
N ASP A 293 4.28 16.83 -6.92
CA ASP A 293 4.68 18.25 -6.93
C ASP A 293 6.18 18.41 -6.70
N ALA A 294 6.80 17.50 -5.94
CA ALA A 294 8.24 17.46 -5.74
C ALA A 294 9.00 16.75 -6.89
N ASN A 295 8.31 16.21 -7.91
CA ASN A 295 8.87 15.35 -8.95
C ASN A 295 9.61 14.10 -8.40
N LEU A 296 9.12 13.56 -7.28
CA LEU A 296 9.67 12.38 -6.58
C LEU A 296 8.74 11.17 -6.60
N LEU A 297 7.67 11.19 -7.41
CA LEU A 297 6.71 10.09 -7.51
C LEU A 297 7.38 8.82 -8.08
N PRO A 298 7.48 7.71 -7.32
CA PRO A 298 8.11 6.49 -7.81
C PRO A 298 7.40 5.89 -9.02
N THR A 299 8.17 5.24 -9.91
CA THR A 299 7.61 4.56 -11.09
C THR A 299 7.02 3.18 -10.75
N ILE A 300 7.40 2.58 -9.62
CA ILE A 300 6.81 1.34 -9.12
C ILE A 300 5.79 1.71 -8.05
N VAL A 301 4.52 1.38 -8.28
CA VAL A 301 3.43 1.63 -7.34
C VAL A 301 2.73 0.31 -7.04
N SER A 302 2.45 0.08 -5.76
CA SER A 302 1.68 -1.05 -5.28
C SER A 302 0.47 -0.55 -4.53
N GLY A 303 -0.68 -1.19 -4.72
CA GLY A 303 -1.90 -0.83 -4.01
C GLY A 303 -2.72 -2.05 -3.65
N THR A 304 -3.34 -1.99 -2.47
CA THR A 304 -4.20 -3.05 -1.95
C THR A 304 -5.58 -2.48 -1.62
N SER A 305 -6.64 -3.18 -2.00
CA SER A 305 -8.04 -2.75 -1.77
C SER A 305 -8.27 -1.30 -2.24
N ALA A 306 -8.80 -0.42 -1.39
CA ALA A 306 -9.00 0.99 -1.70
C ALA A 306 -7.69 1.76 -2.04
N GLY A 307 -6.52 1.30 -1.58
CA GLY A 307 -5.22 1.82 -2.01
C GLY A 307 -4.88 1.44 -3.45
N GLY A 308 -5.38 0.29 -3.93
CA GLY A 308 -5.32 -0.15 -5.33
C GLY A 308 -6.03 0.79 -6.29
N LEU A 309 -7.14 1.41 -5.86
CA LEU A 309 -7.86 2.43 -6.62
C LEU A 309 -7.03 3.69 -6.87
N VAL A 310 -6.35 4.17 -5.85
CA VAL A 310 -5.46 5.33 -5.96
C VAL A 310 -4.22 4.95 -6.79
N ALA A 311 -3.65 3.77 -6.57
CA ALA A 311 -2.52 3.28 -7.36
C ALA A 311 -2.87 3.16 -8.86
N ALA A 312 -4.06 2.65 -9.19
CA ALA A 312 -4.53 2.54 -10.56
C ALA A 312 -4.73 3.90 -11.22
N LEU A 313 -5.27 4.89 -10.51
CA LEU A 313 -5.35 6.27 -11.00
C LEU A 313 -3.96 6.81 -11.37
N VAL A 314 -2.98 6.58 -10.50
CA VAL A 314 -1.60 7.03 -10.67
C VAL A 314 -0.89 6.34 -11.85
N CYS A 315 -1.08 5.04 -12.03
CA CYS A 315 -0.37 4.27 -13.04
C CYS A 315 -1.02 4.29 -14.44
N THR A 316 -2.28 4.73 -14.55
CA THR A 316 -2.99 4.82 -15.85
C THR A 316 -2.85 6.19 -16.51
N ARG A 317 -2.24 7.15 -15.83
CA ARG A 317 -2.10 8.55 -16.25
C ARG A 317 -0.66 9.02 -16.16
N THR A 318 -0.29 9.91 -17.06
CA THR A 318 1.01 10.59 -17.05
C THR A 318 1.11 11.58 -15.89
N ASN A 319 2.32 11.99 -15.52
CA ASN A 319 2.51 12.96 -14.43
C ASN A 319 1.79 14.29 -14.69
N GLU A 320 1.74 14.75 -15.95
CA GLU A 320 1.06 16.00 -16.31
C GLU A 320 -0.48 15.88 -16.22
N GLU A 321 -1.04 14.76 -16.67
CA GLU A 321 -2.47 14.45 -16.47
C GLU A 321 -2.81 14.38 -14.97
N LEU A 322 -1.94 13.78 -14.15
CA LEU A 322 -2.15 13.70 -12.70
C LEU A 322 -2.08 15.07 -12.01
N LYS A 323 -1.20 15.97 -12.45
CA LYS A 323 -1.11 17.33 -11.89
C LYS A 323 -2.42 18.10 -12.08
N GLN A 324 -3.10 17.89 -13.20
CA GLN A 324 -4.40 18.50 -13.50
C GLN A 324 -5.55 17.82 -12.74
N LEU A 325 -5.43 16.53 -12.45
CA LEU A 325 -6.50 15.72 -11.86
C LEU A 325 -6.52 15.71 -10.32
N LEU A 326 -5.35 15.81 -9.68
CA LEU A 326 -5.20 15.79 -8.22
C LEU A 326 -5.52 17.16 -7.61
N VAL A 327 -6.78 17.55 -7.77
CA VAL A 327 -7.39 18.78 -7.27
C VAL A 327 -8.59 18.44 -6.36
N PRO A 328 -9.06 19.35 -5.48
CA PRO A 328 -10.18 19.08 -4.57
C PRO A 328 -11.46 18.58 -5.25
N GLU A 329 -11.71 19.02 -6.49
CA GLU A 329 -12.86 18.66 -7.33
C GLU A 329 -12.87 17.16 -7.69
N LEU A 330 -11.74 16.45 -7.56
CA LEU A 330 -11.69 15.00 -7.69
C LEU A 330 -12.64 14.31 -6.68
N ALA A 331 -12.91 14.94 -5.54
CA ALA A 331 -13.83 14.41 -4.53
C ALA A 331 -15.23 14.10 -5.09
N TYR A 332 -15.69 14.85 -6.10
CA TYR A 332 -16.99 14.59 -6.75
C TYR A 332 -17.05 13.25 -7.49
N ARG A 333 -15.91 12.70 -7.91
CA ARG A 333 -15.81 11.36 -8.52
C ARG A 333 -15.64 10.24 -7.51
N ILE A 334 -15.44 10.57 -6.23
CA ILE A 334 -15.28 9.61 -5.14
C ILE A 334 -16.67 9.25 -4.58
N THR A 335 -17.50 8.58 -5.39
CA THR A 335 -18.90 8.25 -5.06
C THR A 335 -19.09 6.82 -4.59
N GLY A 336 -18.08 6.21 -3.96
CA GLY A 336 -18.11 4.79 -3.57
C GLY A 336 -19.28 4.39 -2.66
N CYS A 337 -19.83 5.35 -1.91
CA CYS A 337 -20.88 5.17 -0.89
C CYS A 337 -22.10 6.09 -1.15
N ASP A 338 -22.55 6.22 -2.40
CA ASP A 338 -23.66 7.10 -2.80
C ASP A 338 -25.06 6.56 -2.53
N GLU A 339 -25.21 5.26 -2.27
CA GLU A 339 -26.50 4.65 -1.95
C GLU A 339 -26.89 4.86 -0.49
N PRO A 340 -28.20 4.95 -0.18
CA PRO A 340 -28.67 5.10 1.18
C PRO A 340 -28.47 3.80 1.99
N MET A 341 -28.26 3.96 3.30
CA MET A 341 -27.95 2.86 4.23
C MET A 341 -28.97 1.71 4.19
N HIS A 342 -30.25 1.99 3.97
CA HIS A 342 -31.29 0.96 3.92
C HIS A 342 -31.11 0.02 2.71
N THR A 343 -30.65 0.53 1.56
CA THR A 343 -30.35 -0.28 0.38
C THR A 343 -29.18 -1.22 0.66
N TRP A 344 -28.16 -0.73 1.35
CA TRP A 344 -27.02 -1.55 1.78
C TRP A 344 -27.42 -2.65 2.74
N LEU A 345 -28.22 -2.34 3.76
CA LEU A 345 -28.67 -3.33 4.74
C LEU A 345 -29.53 -4.41 4.07
N TRP A 346 -30.45 -4.01 3.20
CA TRP A 346 -31.30 -4.95 2.48
C TRP A 346 -30.53 -5.80 1.47
N ARG A 347 -29.55 -5.21 0.76
CA ARG A 347 -28.67 -5.96 -0.15
C ARG A 347 -27.76 -6.91 0.63
N MET A 348 -27.21 -6.49 1.75
CA MET A 348 -26.40 -7.33 2.64
C MET A 348 -27.21 -8.52 3.14
N TYR A 349 -28.47 -8.30 3.53
CA TYR A 349 -29.39 -9.37 3.91
C TYR A 349 -29.69 -10.34 2.76
N LYS A 350 -29.90 -9.84 1.54
CA LYS A 350 -30.26 -10.68 0.37
C LYS A 350 -29.10 -11.39 -0.31
N THR A 351 -27.94 -10.75 -0.40
CA THR A 351 -26.82 -11.16 -1.25
C THR A 351 -25.52 -11.40 -0.47
N GLY A 352 -25.50 -11.08 0.82
CA GLY A 352 -24.28 -11.13 1.63
C GLY A 352 -23.29 -9.99 1.37
N ALA A 353 -23.58 -9.06 0.45
CA ALA A 353 -22.71 -7.94 0.12
C ALA A 353 -23.38 -6.57 0.29
N ARG A 354 -22.60 -5.59 0.74
CA ARG A 354 -23.01 -4.19 0.84
C ARG A 354 -23.12 -3.52 -0.53
N PHE A 355 -22.13 -3.72 -1.39
CA PHE A 355 -22.03 -3.07 -2.70
C PHE A 355 -22.40 -4.01 -3.85
N ASP A 356 -22.97 -3.44 -4.91
CA ASP A 356 -23.18 -4.13 -6.18
C ASP A 356 -21.91 -4.10 -7.04
N ALA A 357 -21.45 -5.28 -7.46
CA ALA A 357 -20.23 -5.45 -8.25
C ALA A 357 -20.30 -4.76 -9.62
N ILE A 358 -21.47 -4.74 -10.28
CA ILE A 358 -21.63 -4.17 -11.62
C ILE A 358 -21.52 -2.64 -11.54
N ARG A 359 -22.25 -2.03 -10.59
CA ARG A 359 -22.15 -0.58 -10.32
C ARG A 359 -20.75 -0.17 -9.90
N TRP A 360 -20.08 -0.98 -9.08
CA TRP A 360 -18.70 -0.69 -8.65
C TRP A 360 -17.72 -0.79 -9.82
N ALA A 361 -17.90 -1.75 -10.74
CA ALA A 361 -17.10 -1.87 -11.96
C ALA A 361 -17.21 -0.61 -12.84
N ALA A 362 -18.42 -0.08 -13.02
CA ALA A 362 -18.63 1.16 -13.77
C ALA A 362 -17.87 2.35 -13.16
N LYS A 363 -17.94 2.51 -11.82
CA LYS A 363 -17.22 3.57 -11.11
C LYS A 363 -15.71 3.39 -11.15
N ALA A 364 -15.25 2.14 -11.06
CA ALA A 364 -13.84 1.77 -11.13
C ALA A 364 -13.19 2.21 -12.46
N MET A 365 -13.93 2.15 -13.57
CA MET A 365 -13.43 2.52 -14.90
C MET A 365 -12.95 3.97 -14.97
N PHE A 366 -13.53 4.90 -14.20
CA PHE A 366 -12.99 6.26 -14.14
C PHE A 366 -11.54 6.25 -13.62
N PHE A 367 -11.27 5.54 -12.53
CA PHE A 367 -9.94 5.48 -11.93
C PHE A 367 -8.94 4.74 -12.82
N THR A 368 -9.37 3.72 -13.55
CA THR A 368 -8.51 2.92 -14.43
C THR A 368 -8.42 3.42 -15.87
N ARG A 369 -9.04 4.57 -16.18
CA ARG A 369 -9.12 5.14 -17.54
C ARG A 369 -9.76 4.15 -18.53
N GLY A 370 -10.87 3.55 -18.11
CA GLY A 370 -11.64 2.56 -18.85
C GLY A 370 -11.14 1.16 -18.58
N SER A 371 -11.20 0.31 -19.59
CA SER A 371 -10.76 -1.07 -19.51
C SER A 371 -9.31 -1.24 -19.98
N LEU A 372 -8.41 -0.48 -19.36
CA LEU A 372 -6.98 -0.67 -19.57
C LEU A 372 -6.49 -1.96 -18.91
N THR A 373 -5.59 -2.65 -19.60
CA THR A 373 -4.81 -3.75 -19.03
C THR A 373 -3.56 -3.25 -18.31
N PHE A 374 -2.92 -4.11 -17.50
CA PHE A 374 -1.65 -3.76 -16.86
C PHE A 374 -0.55 -3.45 -17.89
N ARG A 375 -0.53 -4.16 -19.02
CA ARG A 375 0.41 -3.92 -20.13
C ARG A 375 0.17 -2.56 -20.77
N GLU A 376 -1.07 -2.26 -21.16
CA GLU A 376 -1.44 -1.00 -21.81
C GLU A 376 -1.13 0.21 -20.91
N ALA A 377 -1.38 0.10 -19.61
CA ALA A 377 -1.06 1.15 -18.65
C ALA A 377 0.46 1.37 -18.50
N TYR A 378 1.25 0.28 -18.50
CA TYR A 378 2.71 0.35 -18.44
C TYR A 378 3.31 0.95 -19.71
N GLU A 379 2.85 0.54 -20.89
CA GLU A 379 3.31 1.07 -22.18
C GLU A 379 2.99 2.57 -22.32
N ARG A 380 1.85 3.01 -21.79
CA ARG A 380 1.45 4.42 -21.80
C ARG A 380 2.29 5.30 -20.88
N THR A 381 2.57 4.84 -19.65
CA THR A 381 3.10 5.72 -18.59
C THR A 381 4.51 5.40 -18.13
N GLY A 382 5.02 4.21 -18.46
CA GLY A 382 6.26 3.65 -17.91
C GLY A 382 6.17 3.31 -16.42
N LYS A 383 4.98 3.37 -15.80
CA LYS A 383 4.78 3.07 -14.37
C LYS A 383 4.33 1.63 -14.19
N THR A 384 5.01 0.92 -13.31
CA THR A 384 4.64 -0.44 -12.90
C THR A 384 3.54 -0.38 -11.85
N LEU A 385 2.32 -0.78 -12.22
CA LEU A 385 1.23 -1.01 -11.28
C LEU A 385 1.29 -2.43 -10.71
N ASN A 386 1.13 -2.55 -9.39
CA ASN A 386 1.02 -3.82 -8.69
C ASN A 386 -0.25 -3.84 -7.83
N ILE A 387 -1.10 -4.86 -7.98
CA ILE A 387 -2.32 -5.02 -7.18
C ILE A 387 -2.31 -6.40 -6.52
N SER A 388 -2.47 -6.42 -5.19
CA SER A 388 -2.53 -7.66 -4.40
C SER A 388 -3.93 -8.28 -4.44
N VAL A 389 -4.03 -9.55 -4.82
CA VAL A 389 -5.28 -10.33 -4.83
C VAL A 389 -5.05 -11.71 -4.22
N VAL A 390 -6.08 -12.29 -3.61
CA VAL A 390 -6.03 -13.66 -3.09
C VAL A 390 -7.11 -14.49 -3.76
N PRO A 391 -6.79 -15.66 -4.33
CA PRO A 391 -7.81 -16.58 -4.82
C PRO A 391 -8.76 -17.00 -3.67
N PHE A 392 -10.01 -17.29 -3.99
CA PHE A 392 -11.01 -17.66 -3.00
C PHE A 392 -10.67 -18.97 -2.27
N GLU A 393 -9.95 -19.87 -2.93
CA GLU A 393 -9.43 -21.11 -2.36
C GLU A 393 -8.57 -20.88 -1.10
N GLN A 394 -8.75 -21.76 -0.12
CA GLN A 394 -8.19 -21.59 1.22
C GLN A 394 -6.65 -21.64 1.23
N HIS A 395 -6.04 -22.51 0.44
CA HIS A 395 -4.60 -22.76 0.44
C HIS A 395 -3.82 -21.96 -0.61
N SER A 396 -4.51 -21.19 -1.45
CA SER A 396 -3.86 -20.42 -2.52
C SER A 396 -3.20 -19.14 -1.96
N PRO A 397 -1.91 -18.89 -2.28
CA PRO A 397 -1.18 -17.74 -1.76
C PRO A 397 -1.67 -16.42 -2.39
N ALA A 398 -1.34 -15.31 -1.73
CA ALA A 398 -1.57 -13.98 -2.29
C ALA A 398 -0.72 -13.76 -3.55
N GLN A 399 -1.36 -13.30 -4.62
CA GLN A 399 -0.75 -12.98 -5.90
C GLN A 399 -0.67 -11.46 -6.08
N LEU A 400 0.45 -10.99 -6.60
CA LEU A 400 0.69 -9.57 -6.91
C LEU A 400 0.61 -9.34 -8.40
N LEU A 401 -0.56 -8.96 -8.91
CA LEU A 401 -0.80 -8.77 -10.35
C LEU A 401 -0.13 -7.50 -10.86
N ASN A 402 0.57 -7.61 -12.00
CA ASN A 402 1.30 -6.54 -12.66
C ASN A 402 1.46 -6.84 -14.17
N HIS A 403 2.17 -5.96 -14.87
CA HIS A 403 2.40 -6.08 -16.32
C HIS A 403 3.30 -7.25 -16.74
N ILE A 404 4.04 -7.88 -15.80
CA ILE A 404 4.93 -9.01 -16.09
C ILE A 404 4.17 -10.33 -15.99
N ASN A 405 3.41 -10.52 -14.90
CA ASN A 405 2.72 -11.79 -14.64
C ASN A 405 1.28 -11.84 -15.16
N ALA A 406 0.60 -10.70 -15.26
CA ALA A 406 -0.80 -10.61 -15.68
C ALA A 406 -0.99 -9.44 -16.67
N PRO A 407 -0.26 -9.42 -17.79
CA PRO A 407 -0.22 -8.29 -18.71
C PRO A 407 -1.60 -7.92 -19.27
N ASP A 408 -2.42 -8.92 -19.58
CA ASP A 408 -3.72 -8.76 -20.26
C ASP A 408 -4.90 -8.64 -19.28
N CYS A 409 -4.61 -8.59 -17.97
CA CYS A 409 -5.64 -8.49 -16.94
C CYS A 409 -6.14 -7.05 -16.88
N LEU A 410 -7.46 -6.88 -16.80
CA LEU A 410 -8.07 -5.57 -16.62
C LEU A 410 -7.84 -5.06 -15.21
N ILE A 411 -7.30 -3.84 -15.12
CA ILE A 411 -6.94 -3.22 -13.84
C ILE A 411 -8.16 -3.06 -12.93
N TRP A 412 -9.33 -2.68 -13.48
CA TRP A 412 -10.53 -2.50 -12.67
C TRP A 412 -11.04 -3.82 -12.09
N SER A 413 -10.90 -4.93 -12.82
CA SER A 413 -11.29 -6.26 -12.32
C SER A 413 -10.37 -6.73 -11.20
N ALA A 414 -9.05 -6.53 -11.35
CA ALA A 414 -8.05 -6.79 -10.33
C ALA A 414 -8.26 -5.94 -9.07
N MET A 415 -8.60 -4.66 -9.24
CA MET A 415 -8.93 -3.78 -8.12
C MET A 415 -10.18 -4.23 -7.38
N MET A 416 -11.26 -4.63 -8.07
CA MET A 416 -12.45 -5.15 -7.41
C MET A 416 -12.18 -6.46 -6.67
N ALA A 417 -11.39 -7.36 -7.27
CA ALA A 417 -10.91 -8.57 -6.60
C ALA A 417 -10.14 -8.23 -5.32
N SER A 418 -9.27 -7.22 -5.39
CA SER A 418 -8.53 -6.70 -4.23
C SER A 418 -9.45 -6.00 -3.21
N ALA A 419 -10.63 -5.52 -3.57
CA ALA A 419 -11.57 -4.87 -2.66
C ALA A 419 -12.71 -5.81 -2.17
N ALA A 420 -12.71 -7.07 -2.60
CA ALA A 420 -13.75 -8.06 -2.29
C ALA A 420 -13.59 -8.63 -0.87
N VAL A 421 -13.89 -7.80 0.12
CA VAL A 421 -13.94 -8.18 1.53
C VAL A 421 -15.31 -8.83 1.83
N PRO A 422 -15.34 -9.98 2.54
CA PRO A 422 -16.60 -10.60 2.97
C PRO A 422 -17.54 -9.60 3.67
N GLY A 423 -18.81 -9.57 3.27
CA GLY A 423 -19.80 -8.60 3.77
C GLY A 423 -19.83 -7.25 3.04
N ILE A 424 -18.74 -6.86 2.38
CA ILE A 424 -18.65 -5.59 1.63
C ILE A 424 -18.94 -5.81 0.14
N LEU A 425 -18.17 -6.71 -0.49
CA LEU A 425 -18.30 -7.04 -1.90
C LEU A 425 -18.05 -8.54 -2.07
N ASN A 426 -18.93 -9.21 -2.81
CA ASN A 426 -18.80 -10.64 -3.07
C ASN A 426 -17.54 -10.93 -3.90
N PRO A 427 -16.93 -12.13 -3.78
CA PRO A 427 -15.77 -12.49 -4.58
C PRO A 427 -16.06 -12.38 -6.09
N VAL A 428 -15.12 -11.82 -6.84
CA VAL A 428 -15.29 -11.48 -8.27
C VAL A 428 -14.29 -12.24 -9.14
N PHE A 429 -14.60 -12.35 -10.44
CA PHE A 429 -13.65 -12.86 -11.43
C PHE A 429 -12.68 -11.77 -11.89
N LEU A 430 -11.44 -12.18 -12.13
CA LEU A 430 -10.52 -11.39 -12.95
C LEU A 430 -10.95 -11.50 -14.41
N MET A 431 -10.86 -10.39 -15.12
CA MET A 431 -11.20 -10.31 -16.54
C MET A 431 -9.93 -10.09 -17.35
N GLN A 432 -9.77 -10.85 -18.42
CA GLN A 432 -8.71 -10.72 -19.41
C GLN A 432 -9.26 -10.07 -20.67
N LYS A 433 -8.48 -9.16 -21.26
CA LYS A 433 -8.76 -8.59 -22.57
C LYS A 433 -8.04 -9.41 -23.64
N LEU A 434 -8.78 -9.91 -24.62
CA LEU A 434 -8.22 -10.63 -25.76
C LEU A 434 -7.71 -9.65 -26.84
N PRO A 435 -6.89 -10.10 -27.80
CA PRO A 435 -6.36 -9.26 -28.87
C PRO A 435 -7.44 -8.64 -29.78
N ASP A 436 -8.62 -9.27 -29.87
CA ASP A 436 -9.81 -8.78 -30.56
C ASP A 436 -10.54 -7.65 -29.79
N GLY A 437 -10.10 -7.36 -28.56
CA GLY A 437 -10.72 -6.38 -27.66
C GLY A 437 -11.86 -6.94 -26.81
N SER A 438 -12.25 -8.21 -26.98
CA SER A 438 -13.31 -8.82 -26.19
C SER A 438 -12.83 -9.20 -24.79
N LEU A 439 -13.76 -9.33 -23.85
CA LEU A 439 -13.45 -9.67 -22.46
C LEU A 439 -13.87 -11.09 -22.12
N HIS A 440 -12.93 -11.83 -21.54
CA HIS A 440 -13.15 -13.19 -21.05
C HIS A 440 -12.75 -13.32 -19.58
N PRO A 441 -13.40 -14.20 -18.80
CA PRO A 441 -12.92 -14.55 -17.46
C PRO A 441 -11.51 -15.14 -17.55
N TRP A 442 -10.65 -14.75 -16.62
CA TRP A 442 -9.28 -15.23 -16.54
C TRP A 442 -9.24 -16.76 -16.38
N SER A 443 -8.34 -17.41 -17.12
CA SER A 443 -8.30 -18.85 -17.46
C SER A 443 -8.24 -19.85 -16.28
N TRP A 444 -8.16 -19.40 -15.03
CA TRP A 444 -8.14 -20.27 -13.84
C TRP A 444 -9.45 -20.35 -13.08
N GLY A 445 -10.54 -19.76 -13.57
CA GLY A 445 -11.91 -20.09 -13.16
C GLY A 445 -12.27 -19.87 -11.69
N ASN A 446 -11.37 -19.29 -10.89
CA ASN A 446 -11.56 -19.07 -9.46
C ASN A 446 -11.97 -17.63 -9.21
N LYS A 447 -12.93 -17.43 -8.30
CA LYS A 447 -13.19 -16.11 -7.74
C LYS A 447 -12.00 -15.64 -6.93
N PHE A 448 -11.80 -14.33 -6.88
CA PHE A 448 -10.79 -13.69 -6.08
C PHE A 448 -11.45 -12.84 -4.99
N ARG A 449 -10.76 -12.74 -3.86
CA ARG A 449 -11.14 -11.95 -2.68
C ARG A 449 -10.01 -11.03 -2.28
N ASP A 450 -10.32 -10.12 -1.35
CA ASP A 450 -9.34 -9.17 -0.82
C ASP A 450 -8.15 -9.91 -0.17
N GLY A 451 -6.94 -9.54 -0.62
CA GLY A 451 -5.68 -10.04 -0.08
C GLY A 451 -5.13 -9.25 1.11
N SER A 452 -5.70 -8.08 1.42
CA SER A 452 -5.25 -7.17 2.50
C SER A 452 -5.26 -7.82 3.87
N LEU A 453 -6.21 -8.72 4.12
CA LEU A 453 -6.32 -9.49 5.37
C LEU A 453 -5.15 -10.46 5.60
N ARG A 454 -4.47 -10.88 4.52
CA ARG A 454 -3.30 -11.76 4.59
C ARG A 454 -2.00 -10.97 4.45
N VAL A 455 -1.90 -10.12 3.41
CA VAL A 455 -0.72 -9.31 3.10
C VAL A 455 -1.16 -7.97 2.52
N ASP A 456 -1.22 -6.94 3.38
CA ASP A 456 -1.55 -5.57 2.99
C ASP A 456 -0.44 -4.91 2.14
N ILE A 457 0.83 -5.10 2.51
CA ILE A 457 1.98 -4.51 1.81
C ILE A 457 2.98 -5.61 1.38
N PRO A 458 3.09 -5.93 0.08
CA PRO A 458 3.88 -7.06 -0.41
C PRO A 458 5.36 -6.72 -0.62
N VAL A 459 6.08 -6.28 0.43
CA VAL A 459 7.48 -5.81 0.32
C VAL A 459 8.41 -6.88 -0.26
N GLN A 460 8.28 -8.13 0.19
CA GLN A 460 9.14 -9.23 -0.27
C GLN A 460 8.93 -9.54 -1.76
N GLN A 461 7.69 -9.52 -2.23
CA GLN A 461 7.39 -9.76 -3.65
C GLN A 461 7.90 -8.60 -4.52
N LEU A 462 7.76 -7.35 -4.06
CA LEU A 462 8.31 -6.17 -4.73
C LEU A 462 9.84 -6.20 -4.81
N HIS A 463 10.50 -6.65 -3.74
CA HIS A 463 11.94 -6.86 -3.73
C HIS A 463 12.36 -7.91 -4.78
N THR A 464 11.71 -9.08 -4.79
CA THR A 464 12.05 -10.16 -5.72
C THR A 464 11.78 -9.80 -7.18
N MET A 465 10.64 -9.16 -7.48
CA MET A 465 10.24 -8.86 -8.86
C MET A 465 10.92 -7.62 -9.44
N PHE A 466 11.10 -6.57 -8.63
CA PHE A 466 11.52 -5.26 -9.11
C PHE A 466 12.76 -4.70 -8.41
N ASN A 467 13.42 -5.48 -7.55
CA ASN A 467 14.59 -5.05 -6.78
C ASN A 467 14.32 -3.78 -5.95
N VAL A 468 13.13 -3.73 -5.35
CA VAL A 468 12.72 -2.61 -4.47
C VAL A 468 13.38 -2.77 -3.11
N THR A 469 14.22 -1.79 -2.78
CA THR A 469 14.91 -1.68 -1.49
C THR A 469 14.33 -0.57 -0.62
N TYR A 470 13.71 0.44 -1.24
CA TYR A 470 13.19 1.63 -0.59
C TYR A 470 11.66 1.75 -0.73
N PRO A 471 10.85 0.98 0.02
CA PRO A 471 9.40 1.12 0.00
C PRO A 471 8.95 2.37 0.78
N ILE A 472 8.27 3.29 0.10
CA ILE A 472 7.51 4.37 0.71
C ILE A 472 6.10 3.83 0.99
N VAL A 473 5.81 3.58 2.27
CA VAL A 473 4.51 3.03 2.68
C VAL A 473 3.60 4.16 3.16
N SER A 474 2.45 4.30 2.50
CA SER A 474 1.33 5.09 3.03
C SER A 474 0.35 4.13 3.71
N GLN A 475 0.36 4.11 5.04
CA GLN A 475 -0.44 3.20 5.86
C GLN A 475 -1.62 3.95 6.47
N VAL A 476 -2.84 3.55 6.13
CA VAL A 476 -4.09 4.20 6.55
C VAL A 476 -5.05 3.24 7.25
N ASN A 477 -4.68 1.96 7.39
CA ASN A 477 -5.48 0.99 8.11
C ASN A 477 -5.61 1.40 9.59
N PRO A 478 -6.83 1.64 10.09
CA PRO A 478 -7.04 2.13 11.45
C PRO A 478 -6.58 1.11 12.49
N HIS A 479 -6.73 -0.18 12.20
CA HIS A 479 -6.28 -1.24 13.10
C HIS A 479 -4.75 -1.28 13.23
N VAL A 480 -3.99 -1.02 12.17
CA VAL A 480 -2.51 -1.01 12.22
C VAL A 480 -1.97 0.10 13.13
N HIS A 481 -2.62 1.27 13.15
CA HIS A 481 -2.25 2.36 14.05
C HIS A 481 -2.34 1.97 15.53
N LEU A 482 -3.19 1.00 15.88
CA LEU A 482 -3.35 0.51 17.25
C LEU A 482 -2.18 -0.38 17.70
N PHE A 483 -1.54 -1.06 16.74
CA PHE A 483 -0.49 -2.04 17.03
C PHE A 483 0.92 -1.48 16.80
N HIS A 484 1.06 -0.34 16.11
CA HIS A 484 2.36 0.26 15.84
C HIS A 484 2.76 1.28 16.93
N TYR A 485 3.26 0.78 18.07
CA TYR A 485 3.83 1.64 19.10
C TYR A 485 5.34 1.84 18.94
N GLY A 486 5.74 3.05 18.56
CA GLY A 486 7.11 3.51 18.70
C GLY A 486 7.36 4.04 20.11
N SER A 487 8.01 3.24 20.97
CA SER A 487 8.52 3.68 22.29
C SER A 487 9.57 4.79 22.15
N LYS A 488 10.23 4.85 20.99
CA LYS A 488 11.15 5.90 20.56
C LYS A 488 10.50 6.80 19.51
N GLY A 489 11.19 7.91 19.20
CA GLY A 489 10.76 8.84 18.17
C GLY A 489 10.65 8.14 16.82
N SER A 490 9.79 8.66 15.95
CA SER A 490 9.76 8.25 14.55
C SER A 490 10.54 9.27 13.71
N PRO A 491 11.00 8.92 12.50
CA PRO A 491 11.64 9.88 11.60
C PRO A 491 10.84 11.19 11.50
N GLY A 492 11.53 12.33 11.67
CA GLY A 492 10.93 13.66 11.65
C GLY A 492 10.00 14.00 12.84
N ARG A 493 9.87 13.10 13.82
CA ARG A 493 9.09 13.30 15.06
C ARG A 493 9.89 12.82 16.28
N PRO A 494 10.92 13.60 16.70
CA PRO A 494 11.71 13.29 17.87
C PRO A 494 10.86 13.21 19.14
N THR A 495 11.33 12.42 20.11
CA THR A 495 10.66 12.36 21.41
C THR A 495 10.81 13.68 22.15
N ALA A 496 9.74 14.11 22.80
CA ALA A 496 9.78 15.32 23.62
C ALA A 496 10.69 15.17 24.85
N PHE A 497 10.94 13.92 25.27
CA PHE A 497 11.69 13.56 26.46
C PHE A 497 13.20 13.51 26.21
N ARG A 498 14.01 14.06 27.14
CA ARG A 498 15.49 14.06 27.09
C ARG A 498 16.07 14.45 25.71
N LYS A 499 15.58 15.53 25.10
CA LYS A 499 16.04 16.04 23.78
C LYS A 499 16.06 14.94 22.69
N GLY A 500 14.99 14.16 22.54
CA GLY A 500 14.87 13.13 21.51
C GLY A 500 15.48 11.75 21.85
N ARG A 501 16.14 11.62 23.01
CA ARG A 501 16.85 10.40 23.43
C ARG A 501 16.07 9.53 24.42
N GLY A 502 14.99 10.05 25.00
CA GLY A 502 14.16 9.34 25.97
C GLY A 502 13.02 8.57 25.33
N TRP A 503 12.40 7.68 26.12
CA TRP A 503 11.16 6.98 25.75
C TRP A 503 9.96 7.94 25.81
N ARG A 504 8.98 7.76 24.94
CA ARG A 504 7.78 8.63 24.88
C ARG A 504 6.97 8.52 26.18
N GLY A 505 6.66 9.66 26.81
CA GLY A 505 6.00 9.67 28.12
C GLY A 505 6.89 9.20 29.29
N GLY A 506 8.19 8.94 29.09
CA GLY A 506 9.09 8.43 30.13
C GLY A 506 9.11 6.90 30.24
N PHE A 507 9.99 6.37 31.09
CA PHE A 507 10.24 4.92 31.18
C PHE A 507 9.01 4.12 31.62
N LEU A 508 8.35 4.54 32.71
CA LEU A 508 7.23 3.79 33.30
C LEU A 508 6.00 3.74 32.38
N LEU A 509 5.61 4.87 31.77
CA LEU A 509 4.46 4.92 30.87
C LEU A 509 4.71 4.14 29.59
N SER A 510 5.90 4.29 28.98
CA SER A 510 6.29 3.48 27.83
C SER A 510 6.41 1.99 28.16
N ALA A 511 6.90 1.62 29.36
CA ALA A 511 7.00 0.22 29.78
C ALA A 511 5.61 -0.39 30.03
N ALA A 512 4.70 0.33 30.67
CA ALA A 512 3.30 -0.10 30.83
C ALA A 512 2.62 -0.30 29.48
N GLU A 513 2.79 0.63 28.54
CA GLU A 513 2.26 0.52 27.17
C GLU A 513 2.90 -0.65 26.40
N HIS A 514 4.20 -0.93 26.63
CA HIS A 514 4.90 -2.08 26.05
C HIS A 514 4.44 -3.41 26.64
N ILE A 515 4.09 -3.49 27.93
CA ILE A 515 3.53 -4.71 28.54
C ILE A 515 2.15 -5.02 27.94
N VAL A 516 1.29 -3.99 27.82
CA VAL A 516 -0.04 -4.12 27.23
C VAL A 516 0.02 -4.44 25.73
N SER A 517 1.03 -3.95 25.02
CA SER A 517 1.22 -4.23 23.58
C SER A 517 1.97 -5.55 23.32
N GLY A 518 2.86 -5.94 24.24
CA GLY A 518 3.76 -7.09 24.10
C GLY A 518 3.11 -8.43 24.38
N SER A 519 2.00 -8.46 25.14
CA SER A 519 1.17 -9.67 25.34
C SER A 519 0.50 -10.18 24.06
N ARG A 520 0.61 -9.43 22.94
CA ARG A 520 -0.05 -9.72 21.65
C ARG A 520 0.91 -10.15 20.53
N LEU A 521 2.21 -10.30 20.81
CA LEU A 521 3.23 -10.73 19.82
C LEU A 521 3.69 -12.18 20.00
N THR A 522 3.04 -12.95 20.88
CA THR A 522 3.23 -14.40 21.06
C THR A 522 2.01 -15.18 20.63
#